data_AF-A0A2G2E1U7-F1
#
_entry.id   AF-A0A2G2E1U7-F1
#
_cell.length_a   1.000
_cell.length_b   1.000
_cell.length_c   1.000
_cell.angle_alpha   90.00
_cell.angle_beta   90.00
_cell.angle_gamma   90.00
#
_symmetry.space_group_name_H-M   'P 1'
#
loop_
_entity.id
_entity.type
_entity.pdbx_description
1 polymer ?
#
loop_
_entity_poly.entity_id
_entity_poly.type
_entity_poly.pdbx_seq_one_letter_code
_entity_poly.pdbx_strand_id
1 'polypeptide(L)'
;MKILQGIIVLGLLSACSDSENEIKDLRETEPSIEQQSSGYVKTPNKTDSTDSKVEATPKKASSSEWSYEVVLISENNWGYQLSQKGTMVINQTSIPSIQGIDGFDTKEKAERTAKYILNKLENGIFPPTVDKEELDSLGVLRD
;
A
#
# COMPACT_ATOMS: atom_id res chain seq x y z
N MET A 1 49.32 -49.87 -17.40
CA MET A 1 48.50 -48.73 -17.88
C MET A 1 48.55 -47.61 -16.85
N LYS A 2 48.82 -46.38 -17.33
CA LYS A 2 48.53 -45.05 -16.72
C LYS A 2 49.37 -44.66 -15.48
N ILE A 3 50.62 -44.19 -15.65
CA ILE A 3 51.10 -42.78 -15.76
C ILE A 3 50.36 -41.72 -14.94
N LEU A 4 51.10 -41.16 -13.97
CA LEU A 4 51.46 -39.75 -13.73
C LEU A 4 50.34 -38.71 -13.56
N GLN A 5 50.63 -37.70 -12.71
CA GLN A 5 50.06 -36.34 -12.53
C GLN A 5 49.62 -36.16 -11.05
N GLY A 6 49.93 -35.11 -10.30
CA GLY A 6 50.60 -33.82 -10.57
C GLY A 6 51.14 -33.25 -9.26
N ILE A 7 52.29 -32.59 -9.30
CA ILE A 7 52.45 -31.12 -9.33
C ILE A 7 52.03 -30.43 -8.03
N ILE A 8 53.06 -30.10 -7.26
CA ILE A 8 53.10 -29.09 -6.21
C ILE A 8 52.77 -27.73 -6.82
N VAL A 9 51.80 -27.00 -6.27
CA VAL A 9 51.67 -25.55 -6.44
C VAL A 9 51.61 -24.90 -5.06
N LEU A 10 52.60 -24.03 -4.87
CA LEU A 10 52.87 -23.18 -3.73
C LEU A 10 52.26 -21.78 -3.99
N GLY A 11 51.68 -21.15 -2.97
CA GLY A 11 51.26 -19.73 -2.98
C GLY A 11 49.74 -19.55 -3.17
N LEU A 12 49.06 -18.60 -2.52
CA LEU A 12 49.47 -17.28 -2.04
C LEU A 12 48.68 -16.90 -0.78
N LEU A 13 49.37 -16.27 0.18
CA LEU A 13 48.76 -15.52 1.28
C LEU A 13 48.06 -14.29 0.69
N SER A 14 46.73 -14.28 0.68
CA SER A 14 45.96 -13.08 0.38
C SER A 14 45.75 -12.30 1.67
N ALA A 15 46.55 -11.26 1.86
CA ALA A 15 46.29 -10.20 2.81
C ALA A 15 45.06 -9.41 2.33
N CYS A 16 43.95 -9.45 3.07
CA CYS A 16 42.91 -8.44 2.89
C CYS A 16 43.35 -7.17 3.61
N SER A 17 43.50 -6.08 2.85
CA SER A 17 43.69 -4.74 3.38
C SER A 17 42.44 -4.29 4.13
N ASP A 18 42.64 -3.77 5.34
CA ASP A 18 41.69 -2.89 6.01
C ASP A 18 41.43 -1.64 5.16
N SER A 19 40.18 -1.40 4.80
CA SER A 19 39.70 -0.11 4.32
C SER A 19 38.62 0.38 5.28
N GLU A 20 39.02 1.20 6.24
CA GLU A 20 38.11 1.97 7.08
C GLU A 20 37.37 2.97 6.19
N ASN A 21 36.11 2.69 5.87
CA ASN A 21 35.21 3.68 5.30
C ASN A 21 34.61 4.50 6.44
N GLU A 22 35.11 5.72 6.60
CA GLU A 22 34.59 6.77 7.46
C GLU A 22 33.16 7.14 7.04
N ILE A 23 32.15 6.57 7.71
CA ILE A 23 30.76 7.02 7.60
C ILE A 23 30.66 8.35 8.38
N LYS A 24 30.61 9.47 7.67
CA LYS A 24 30.30 10.77 8.27
C LYS A 24 28.83 10.81 8.65
N ASP A 25 28.57 10.85 9.95
CA ASP A 25 27.26 11.02 10.56
C ASP A 25 26.70 12.41 10.19
N LEU A 26 25.60 12.43 9.42
CA LEU A 26 24.92 13.64 8.94
C LEU A 26 23.65 13.95 9.75
N ARG A 27 23.54 13.48 11.00
CA ARG A 27 22.46 13.89 11.90
C ARG A 27 22.89 15.03 12.81
N GLU A 28 22.99 16.22 12.25
CA GLU A 28 22.70 17.42 13.05
C GLU A 28 21.81 18.39 12.27
N THR A 29 20.82 18.90 13.02
CA THR A 29 19.92 20.03 12.71
C THR A 29 18.59 19.71 12.03
N GLU A 30 17.61 19.21 12.81
CA GLU A 30 16.20 19.52 12.55
C GLU A 30 15.74 20.67 13.47
N PRO A 31 15.17 21.76 12.91
CA PRO A 31 14.58 22.83 13.70
C PRO A 31 13.24 22.38 14.31
N SER A 32 13.09 22.60 15.62
CA SER A 32 11.85 22.40 16.36
C SER A 32 10.78 23.35 15.84
N ILE A 33 9.77 22.83 15.13
CA ILE A 33 8.54 23.58 14.82
C ILE A 33 7.49 23.21 15.87
N GLU A 34 7.17 24.19 16.72
CA GLU A 34 6.07 24.18 17.67
C GLU A 34 4.73 23.90 16.98
N GLN A 35 3.95 23.01 17.60
CA GLN A 35 2.60 22.66 17.20
C GLN A 35 1.64 23.81 17.54
N GLN A 36 1.20 24.58 16.54
CA GLN A 36 0.03 25.44 16.67
C GLN A 36 -1.24 24.69 16.25
N SER A 37 -2.07 24.50 17.28
CA SER A 37 -3.46 24.07 17.29
C SER A 37 -4.37 24.95 16.41
N SER A 38 -5.19 24.31 15.58
CA SER A 38 -6.51 24.79 15.13
C SER A 38 -7.17 23.60 14.41
N GLY A 39 -8.26 22.98 14.88
CA GLY A 39 -9.54 23.61 15.17
C GLY A 39 -10.60 22.92 14.28
N TYR A 40 -10.76 21.59 14.39
CA TYR A 40 -11.80 20.87 13.66
C TYR A 40 -13.17 21.12 14.30
N VAL A 41 -13.92 22.00 13.64
CA VAL A 41 -15.33 22.30 13.92
C VAL A 41 -16.17 21.08 13.52
N LYS A 42 -16.81 20.47 14.50
CA LYS A 42 -17.88 19.48 14.34
C LYS A 42 -19.11 20.17 13.74
N THR A 43 -19.72 19.58 12.72
CA THR A 43 -21.17 19.69 12.52
C THR A 43 -21.72 18.31 12.12
N PRO A 44 -22.80 17.83 12.77
CA PRO A 44 -23.29 16.47 12.60
C PRO A 44 -24.23 16.40 11.40
N ASN A 45 -24.31 15.24 10.75
CA ASN A 45 -25.57 14.89 10.10
C ASN A 45 -25.99 13.45 10.39
N LYS A 46 -27.23 13.38 10.87
CA LYS A 46 -27.94 12.24 11.41
C LYS A 46 -28.46 11.38 10.27
N THR A 47 -28.20 10.09 10.43
CA THR A 47 -28.95 8.92 10.01
C THR A 47 -30.30 9.20 9.35
N ASP A 48 -30.48 8.67 8.14
CA ASP A 48 -31.67 7.87 7.90
C ASP A 48 -31.31 6.63 7.08
N SER A 49 -31.68 5.49 7.63
CA SER A 49 -31.51 4.16 7.07
C SER A 49 -32.78 3.82 6.32
N THR A 50 -32.69 3.37 5.07
CA THR A 50 -33.73 2.49 4.55
C THR A 50 -33.08 1.46 3.63
N ASP A 51 -33.19 0.24 4.12
CA ASP A 51 -32.94 -1.06 3.53
C ASP A 51 -33.45 -1.16 2.08
N SER A 52 -32.58 -1.59 1.16
CA SER A 52 -32.97 -2.16 -0.14
C SER A 52 -31.80 -2.93 -0.73
N LYS A 53 -31.82 -4.23 -0.45
CA LYS A 53 -31.31 -5.31 -1.29
C LYS A 53 -31.59 -5.03 -2.78
N VAL A 54 -30.54 -4.73 -3.55
CA VAL A 54 -30.55 -4.86 -5.01
C VAL A 54 -29.23 -5.45 -5.50
N GLU A 55 -29.45 -6.56 -6.19
CA GLU A 55 -28.61 -7.42 -6.99
C GLU A 55 -27.86 -6.67 -8.10
N ALA A 56 -26.73 -7.26 -8.51
CA ALA A 56 -25.73 -6.70 -9.42
C ALA A 56 -26.31 -6.04 -10.67
N THR A 57 -25.88 -4.81 -10.98
CA THR A 57 -25.66 -4.29 -12.35
C THR A 57 -25.03 -2.88 -12.33
N PRO A 58 -24.34 -2.48 -13.40
CA PRO A 58 -23.42 -1.35 -13.43
C PRO A 58 -24.15 0.00 -13.53
N LYS A 59 -23.65 1.01 -12.82
CA LYS A 59 -24.19 2.37 -12.82
C LYS A 59 -23.06 3.32 -12.40
N LYS A 60 -22.68 4.40 -13.07
CA LYS A 60 -23.18 5.15 -14.24
C LYS A 60 -22.11 6.21 -14.53
N ALA A 61 -21.89 6.49 -15.80
CA ALA A 61 -21.05 7.55 -16.39
C ALA A 61 -20.70 8.74 -15.49
N SER A 62 -19.54 8.64 -14.83
CA SER A 62 -18.57 9.73 -14.74
C SER A 62 -17.53 9.39 -15.79
N SER A 63 -17.10 10.33 -16.64
CA SER A 63 -16.03 10.10 -17.61
C SER A 63 -14.65 10.03 -16.94
N SER A 64 -14.58 9.49 -15.71
CA SER A 64 -13.31 9.22 -15.08
C SER A 64 -12.65 8.09 -15.85
N GLU A 65 -11.42 8.34 -16.30
CA GLU A 65 -10.58 7.34 -16.97
C GLU A 65 -10.11 6.25 -16.00
N TRP A 66 -10.55 6.33 -14.74
CA TRP A 66 -10.20 5.44 -13.66
C TRP A 66 -11.18 4.26 -13.59
N SER A 67 -10.64 3.08 -13.37
CA SER A 67 -11.39 1.86 -13.06
C SER A 67 -10.74 1.13 -11.89
N TYR A 68 -11.51 0.25 -11.24
CA TYR A 68 -11.00 -0.64 -10.20
C TYR A 68 -11.38 -2.09 -10.47
N GLU A 69 -10.57 -3.00 -9.96
CA GLU A 69 -10.85 -4.44 -9.91
C GLU A 69 -10.52 -4.96 -8.51
N VAL A 70 -11.33 -5.88 -8.00
CA VAL A 70 -11.11 -6.54 -6.71
C VAL A 70 -10.64 -7.96 -6.98
N VAL A 71 -9.50 -8.32 -6.40
CA VAL A 71 -8.76 -9.55 -6.77
C VAL A 71 -8.60 -10.43 -5.53
N LEU A 72 -8.89 -11.73 -5.68
CA LEU A 72 -8.57 -12.74 -4.67
C LEU A 72 -7.09 -13.10 -4.81
N ILE A 73 -6.31 -12.89 -3.75
CA ILE A 73 -4.86 -13.13 -3.71
C ILE A 73 -4.59 -14.57 -3.25
N SER A 74 -5.24 -14.97 -2.16
CA SER A 74 -5.22 -16.33 -1.61
C SER A 74 -6.51 -16.58 -0.81
N GLU A 75 -6.65 -17.74 -0.18
CA GLU A 75 -7.84 -18.08 0.62
C GLU A 75 -8.18 -16.97 1.62
N ASN A 76 -9.39 -16.41 1.50
CA ASN A 76 -9.88 -15.30 2.32
C ASN A 76 -8.95 -14.07 2.37
N ASN A 77 -8.19 -13.82 1.31
CA ASN A 77 -7.26 -12.69 1.25
C ASN A 77 -7.46 -11.93 -0.06
N TRP A 78 -8.05 -10.74 0.05
CA TRP A 78 -8.48 -9.91 -1.06
C TRP A 78 -7.67 -8.62 -1.14
N GLY A 79 -7.35 -8.21 -2.36
CA GLY A 79 -6.76 -6.92 -2.67
C GLY A 79 -7.56 -6.18 -3.75
N TYR A 80 -7.01 -5.09 -4.22
CA TYR A 80 -7.60 -4.34 -5.32
C TYR A 80 -6.55 -3.73 -6.24
N GLN A 81 -6.96 -3.49 -7.48
CA GLN A 81 -6.17 -2.84 -8.50
C GLN A 81 -6.92 -1.62 -9.02
N LEU A 82 -6.19 -0.54 -9.28
CA LEU A 82 -6.73 0.69 -9.86
C LEU A 82 -5.99 0.97 -11.16
N SER A 83 -6.75 1.21 -12.22
CA SER A 83 -6.21 1.48 -13.55
C SER A 83 -6.68 2.84 -14.07
N GLN A 84 -5.81 3.56 -14.78
CA GLN A 84 -6.15 4.78 -15.50
C GLN A 84 -5.95 4.56 -17.00
N LYS A 85 -6.97 4.79 -17.82
CA LYS A 85 -6.96 4.54 -19.27
C LYS A 85 -6.47 3.13 -19.63
N GLY A 86 -6.84 2.14 -18.81
CA GLY A 86 -6.41 0.74 -18.99
C GLY A 86 -4.98 0.42 -18.55
N THR A 87 -4.22 1.38 -18.02
CA THR A 87 -2.91 1.13 -17.39
C THR A 87 -3.07 0.98 -15.89
N MET A 88 -2.59 -0.12 -15.32
CA MET A 88 -2.61 -0.32 -13.86
C MET A 88 -1.66 0.65 -13.18
N VAL A 89 -2.18 1.44 -12.24
CA VAL A 89 -1.43 2.45 -11.48
C VAL A 89 -1.18 1.99 -10.05
N ILE A 90 -2.17 1.32 -9.43
CA ILE A 90 -2.06 0.80 -8.06
C ILE A 90 -2.40 -0.68 -8.09
N ASN A 91 -1.55 -1.49 -7.47
CA ASN A 91 -1.79 -2.89 -7.16
C ASN A 91 -1.61 -3.08 -5.64
N GLN A 92 -2.72 -3.05 -4.91
CA GLN A 92 -2.70 -3.14 -3.46
C GLN A 92 -3.12 -4.53 -3.02
N THR A 93 -2.16 -5.33 -2.56
CA THR A 93 -2.41 -6.69 -2.08
C THR A 93 -2.66 -6.74 -0.57
N SER A 94 -2.13 -5.80 0.21
CA SER A 94 -2.31 -5.74 1.66
C SER A 94 -3.21 -4.59 2.09
N ILE A 95 -3.76 -4.63 3.30
CA ILE A 95 -4.57 -3.53 3.85
C ILE A 95 -3.67 -2.28 4.05
N PRO A 96 -4.00 -1.11 3.46
CA PRO A 96 -3.25 0.12 3.70
C PRO A 96 -3.20 0.47 5.18
N SER A 97 -2.13 1.13 5.65
CA SER A 97 -1.99 1.60 7.04
C SER A 97 -2.12 0.55 8.14
N ILE A 98 -2.14 -0.74 7.78
CA ILE A 98 -2.06 -1.88 8.69
C ILE A 98 -0.73 -2.58 8.43
N GLN A 99 -0.04 -2.94 9.52
CA GLN A 99 1.24 -3.66 9.41
C GLN A 99 1.01 -5.09 8.95
N GLY A 100 1.88 -5.59 8.08
CA GLY A 100 1.84 -6.95 7.55
C GLY A 100 1.62 -7.01 6.04
N ILE A 101 1.36 -8.22 5.55
CA ILE A 101 1.13 -8.52 4.12
C ILE A 101 -0.28 -9.03 3.85
N ASP A 102 -1.12 -9.08 4.87
CA ASP A 102 -2.48 -9.57 4.76
C ASP A 102 -3.35 -8.54 4.05
N GLY A 103 -4.15 -9.03 3.10
CA GLY A 103 -5.22 -8.28 2.48
C GLY A 103 -6.51 -8.38 3.29
N PHE A 104 -7.62 -8.00 2.67
CA PHE A 104 -8.93 -8.03 3.30
C PHE A 104 -9.46 -9.46 3.38
N ASP A 105 -10.12 -9.79 4.49
CA ASP A 105 -10.84 -11.04 4.74
C ASP A 105 -12.03 -11.26 3.78
N THR A 106 -12.60 -10.17 3.24
CA THR A 106 -13.73 -10.21 2.31
C THR A 106 -13.55 -9.31 1.10
N LYS A 107 -14.13 -9.72 -0.03
CA LYS A 107 -14.21 -8.94 -1.26
C LYS A 107 -14.83 -7.55 -1.03
N GLU A 108 -15.89 -7.49 -0.24
CA GLU A 108 -16.65 -6.28 0.04
C GLU A 108 -15.78 -5.20 0.73
N LYS A 109 -14.94 -5.61 1.68
CA LYS A 109 -14.02 -4.70 2.39
C LYS A 109 -12.92 -4.16 1.46
N ALA A 110 -12.37 -5.01 0.59
CA ALA A 110 -11.45 -4.57 -0.47
C ALA A 110 -12.12 -3.58 -1.44
N GLU A 111 -13.36 -3.86 -1.84
CA GLU A 111 -14.12 -3.01 -2.76
C GLU A 111 -14.39 -1.61 -2.19
N ARG A 112 -14.79 -1.52 -0.92
CA ARG A 112 -15.03 -0.22 -0.24
C ARG A 112 -13.77 0.63 -0.23
N THR A 113 -12.64 0.03 0.11
CA THR A 113 -11.34 0.71 0.13
C THR A 113 -10.92 1.15 -1.27
N ALA A 114 -11.09 0.29 -2.28
CA ALA A 114 -10.81 0.62 -3.68
C ALA A 114 -11.62 1.82 -4.17
N LYS A 115 -12.92 1.84 -3.90
CA LYS A 115 -13.83 2.96 -4.25
C LYS A 115 -13.42 4.26 -3.56
N TYR A 116 -13.04 4.17 -2.28
CA TYR A 116 -12.59 5.32 -1.53
C TYR A 116 -11.33 5.96 -2.13
N ILE A 117 -10.35 5.12 -2.49
CA ILE A 117 -9.11 5.59 -3.13
C ILE A 117 -9.36 6.08 -4.55
N LEU A 118 -10.22 5.41 -5.31
CA LEU A 118 -10.67 5.86 -6.63
C LEU A 118 -11.22 7.28 -6.53
N ASN A 119 -12.04 7.57 -5.52
CA ASN A 119 -12.57 8.91 -5.30
C ASN A 119 -11.46 9.93 -4.98
N LYS A 120 -10.45 9.58 -4.16
CA LYS A 120 -9.28 10.46 -3.95
C LYS A 120 -8.54 10.76 -5.25
N LEU A 121 -8.32 9.74 -6.08
CA LEU A 121 -7.65 9.88 -7.38
C LEU A 121 -8.45 10.73 -8.37
N GLU A 122 -9.77 10.55 -8.42
CA GLU A 122 -10.67 11.37 -9.25
C GLU A 122 -10.67 12.85 -8.83
N ASN A 123 -10.39 13.13 -7.55
CA ASN A 123 -10.23 14.49 -7.02
C ASN A 123 -8.80 15.04 -7.13
N GLY A 124 -7.90 14.34 -7.83
CA GLY A 124 -6.52 14.80 -8.06
C GLY A 124 -5.59 14.65 -6.87
N ILE A 125 -5.95 13.87 -5.85
CA ILE A 125 -5.10 13.58 -4.71
C ILE A 125 -4.14 12.46 -5.10
N PHE A 126 -2.87 12.81 -5.34
CA PHE A 126 -1.82 11.87 -5.72
C PHE A 126 -0.50 12.16 -5.00
N PRO A 127 0.16 11.16 -4.38
CA PRO A 127 -0.32 9.79 -4.19
C PRO A 127 -1.50 9.73 -3.19
N PRO A 128 -2.48 8.83 -3.37
CA PRO A 128 -3.55 8.70 -2.40
C PRO A 128 -3.02 8.03 -1.13
N THR A 129 -3.12 8.72 0.00
CA THR A 129 -2.89 8.14 1.32
C THR A 129 -4.23 7.74 1.92
N VAL A 130 -4.21 6.71 2.77
CA VAL A 130 -5.36 6.33 3.59
C VAL A 130 -4.86 6.07 4.99
N ASP A 131 -5.44 6.70 6.01
CA ASP A 131 -5.09 6.45 7.40
C ASP A 131 -6.02 5.40 8.05
N LYS A 132 -5.70 5.02 9.29
CA LYS A 132 -6.42 3.94 9.98
C LYS A 132 -7.85 4.35 10.31
N GLU A 133 -8.06 5.63 10.63
CA GLU A 133 -9.34 6.22 10.99
C GLU A 133 -10.29 6.25 9.78
N GLU A 134 -9.78 6.54 8.58
CA GLU A 134 -10.53 6.42 7.33
C GLU A 134 -10.97 4.97 7.08
N LEU A 135 -10.08 3.98 7.27
CA LEU A 135 -10.43 2.56 7.12
C LEU A 135 -11.44 2.09 8.17
N ASP A 136 -11.33 2.54 9.42
CA ASP A 136 -12.33 2.26 10.46
C ASP A 136 -13.69 2.85 10.08
N SER A 137 -13.69 4.07 9.55
CA SER A 137 -14.91 4.76 9.07
C SER A 137 -15.56 4.05 7.88
N LEU A 138 -14.78 3.39 7.03
CA LEU A 138 -15.27 2.53 5.95
C LEU A 138 -15.80 1.18 6.46
N GLY A 139 -15.59 0.87 7.75
CA GLY A 139 -15.97 -0.40 8.37
C GLY A 139 -15.19 -1.59 7.82
N VAL A 140 -13.94 -1.38 7.39
CA VAL A 140 -13.11 -2.45 6.79
C VAL A 140 -12.14 -3.08 7.77
N LEU A 141 -11.97 -2.49 8.97
CA LEU A 141 -11.10 -3.00 10.04
C LEU A 141 -11.85 -3.77 11.14
N ARG A 142 -13.19 -3.82 11.08
CA ARG A 142 -14.04 -4.46 12.08
C ARG A 142 -14.77 -5.65 11.45
N ASP A 143 -15.19 -6.59 12.29
CA ASP A 143 -15.91 -7.81 11.90
C ASP A 143 -17.43 -7.67 12.10
#